data_AF-A0A838FT79-F1
#
_entry.id   AF-A0A838FT79-F1
#
_cell.length_a   1.000
_cell.length_b   1.000
_cell.length_c   1.000
_cell.angle_alpha   90.00
_cell.angle_beta   90.00
_cell.angle_gamma   90.00
#
_symmetry.space_group_name_H-M   'P 1'
#
loop_
_entity.id
_entity.type
_entity.pdbx_description
1 polymer ?
#
loop_
_entity_poly.entity_id
_entity_poly.type
_entity_poly.pdbx_seq_one_letter_code
_entity_poly.pdbx_strand_id
1 'polypeptide(L)' 'RSMIGFAGPRVIKETTHQDLPKGFQTAEFLQEHGLIDLIVHRKKMRAQIGQLLAYFSGTL' A
#
# COMPACT_ATOMS: atom_id res chain seq x y z
N ARG A 1 3.01 -10.47 -0.19
CA ARG A 1 3.88 -9.27 -0.15
C ARG A 1 3.61 -8.46 -1.40
N SER A 2 3.50 -7.15 -1.27
CA SER A 2 3.25 -6.23 -2.37
C SER A 2 4.29 -5.12 -2.34
N MET A 3 4.70 -4.63 -3.51
CA MET A 3 5.53 -3.42 -3.63
C MET A 3 4.77 -2.37 -4.42
N ILE A 4 4.79 -1.14 -3.95
CA ILE A 4 4.09 0.00 -4.53
C ILE A 4 5.08 1.16 -4.63
N GLY A 5 5.20 1.76 -5.80
CA GLY A 5 6.09 2.89 -6.03
C GLY A 5 6.03 3.33 -7.48
N PHE A 6 6.32 4.61 -7.71
CA PHE A 6 6.34 5.19 -9.06
C PHE A 6 7.57 4.73 -9.86
N ALA A 7 8.75 4.75 -9.23
CA ALA A 7 10.01 4.29 -9.82
C ALA A 7 10.58 3.12 -9.02
N GLY A 8 11.33 2.23 -9.68
CA GLY A 8 11.95 1.08 -9.01
C GLY A 8 13.02 1.49 -7.98
N PRO A 9 13.29 0.67 -6.94
CA PRO A 9 14.27 0.97 -5.89
C PRO A 9 15.66 1.34 -6.44
N ARG A 10 16.10 0.62 -7.49
CA ARG A 10 17.39 0.86 -8.13
C ARG A 10 17.50 2.27 -8.71
N VAL A 11 16.47 2.72 -9.43
CA VAL A 11 16.44 4.05 -10.07
C VAL A 11 16.49 5.15 -9.00
N ILE A 12 15.75 4.99 -7.90
CA ILE A 12 15.78 5.96 -6.80
C ILE A 12 17.15 6.00 -6.14
N LYS A 13 17.76 4.84 -5.87
CA LYS A 13 19.09 4.76 -5.26
C LYS A 13 20.16 5.41 -6.14
N GLU A 14 20.14 5.15 -7.44
CA GLU A 14 21.10 5.73 -8.41
C GLU A 14 20.94 7.25 -8.56
N THR A 15 19.70 7.76 -8.50
CA THR A 15 19.43 9.20 -8.68
C THR A 15 19.57 10.04 -7.42
N THR A 16 19.30 9.47 -6.23
CA THR A 16 19.40 10.19 -4.95
C THR A 16 20.73 9.99 -4.24
N HIS A 17 21.51 8.98 -4.65
CA HIS A 17 22.72 8.52 -3.97
C HIS A 17 22.53 8.19 -2.48
N GLN A 18 21.32 7.78 -2.09
CA GLN A 18 20.96 7.40 -0.72
C GLN A 18 20.59 5.92 -0.63
N ASP A 19 20.87 5.31 0.52
CA ASP A 19 20.34 3.98 0.84
C ASP A 19 18.84 4.06 1.12
N LEU A 20 18.11 3.03 0.68
CA LEU A 20 16.68 2.96 0.88
C LEU A 20 16.35 2.33 2.24
N PRO A 21 15.42 2.91 3.01
CA PRO A 21 14.99 2.34 4.29
C PRO A 21 14.55 0.87 4.17
N LYS A 22 14.66 0.13 5.27
CA LYS A 22 14.14 -1.24 5.32
C LYS A 22 12.63 -1.21 5.07
N GLY A 23 12.18 -2.06 4.16
CA GLY A 23 10.76 -2.13 3.80
C GLY A 23 10.30 -1.03 2.85
N PHE A 24 11.20 -0.18 2.34
CA PHE A 24 10.84 0.81 1.31
C PHE A 24 9.97 0.19 0.21
N GLN A 25 8.89 0.89 -0.15
CA GLN A 25 7.86 0.47 -1.10
C GLN A 25 6.98 -0.72 -0.69
N THR A 26 7.18 -1.37 0.45
CA THR A 26 6.21 -2.39 0.88
C THR A 26 4.90 -1.73 1.31
N ALA A 27 3.81 -2.49 1.26
CA ALA A 27 2.51 -2.00 1.69
C ALA A 27 2.55 -1.55 3.17
N GLU A 28 3.27 -2.27 4.03
CA GLU A 28 3.43 -1.96 5.45
C GLU A 28 4.16 -0.64 5.66
N PHE A 29 5.29 -0.43 4.97
CA PHE A 29 6.05 0.81 5.03
C PHE A 29 5.18 2.01 4.58
N LEU A 30 4.42 1.86 3.50
CA LEU A 30 3.56 2.93 3.00
C LEU A 30 2.35 3.19 3.91
N GLN A 31 1.83 2.17 4.57
CA GLN A 31 0.79 2.34 5.60
C GLN A 31 1.31 3.13 6.80
N GLU A 32 2.51 2.81 7.29
CA GLU A 32 3.17 3.55 8.38
C GLU A 32 3.39 5.04 8.03
N HIS A 33 3.55 5.36 6.74
CA HIS A 33 3.71 6.74 6.25
C HIS A 33 2.40 7.40 5.79
N GLY A 34 1.25 6.77 6.04
CA GLY A 34 -0.08 7.35 5.73
C GLY A 34 -0.46 7.37 4.25
N LEU A 35 0.25 6.61 3.40
CA LEU A 35 -0.04 6.49 1.96
C LEU A 35 -0.96 5.31 1.62
N ILE A 36 -1.20 4.41 2.59
CA ILE A 36 -2.13 3.28 2.46
C ILE A 36 -3.02 3.23 3.69
N ASP A 37 -4.33 3.20 3.48
CA ASP A 37 -5.30 3.12 4.58
C ASP A 37 -5.43 1.69 5.13
N LEU A 38 -5.49 0.69 4.26
CA LEU A 38 -5.82 -0.70 4.62
C LEU A 38 -4.98 -1.73 3.87
N ILE A 39 -4.42 -2.69 4.62
CA ILE A 39 -3.78 -3.89 4.07
C ILE A 39 -4.67 -5.10 4.36
N VAL A 40 -5.15 -5.75 3.29
CA VAL A 40 -6.15 -6.82 3.40
C VAL A 40 -5.61 -8.11 2.80
N HIS A 41 -5.67 -9.20 3.54
CA HIS A 41 -5.32 -10.52 3.00
C HIS A 41 -6.23 -10.87 1.81
N ARG A 42 -5.66 -11.39 0.72
CA ARG A 42 -6.38 -11.63 -0.55
C ARG A 42 -7.70 -12.40 -0.40
N LYS A 43 -7.75 -13.37 0.53
CA LYS A 43 -8.96 -14.17 0.85
C LYS A 43 -10.11 -13.35 1.44
N LYS A 44 -9.84 -12.21 2.09
CA LYS A 44 -10.83 -11.31 2.71
C LYS A 44 -11.22 -10.13 1.82
N MET A 45 -10.51 -9.91 0.71
CA MET A 45 -10.63 -8.71 -0.12
C MET A 45 -12.05 -8.46 -0.65
N ARG A 46 -12.76 -9.51 -1.11
CA ARG A 46 -14.14 -9.36 -1.61
C ARG A 46 -15.09 -8.83 -0.53
N ALA A 47 -15.01 -9.39 0.68
CA ALA A 47 -15.84 -8.97 1.81
C ALA A 47 -15.50 -7.52 2.22
N GLN A 48 -14.21 -7.18 2.28
CA GLN A 48 -13.78 -5.83 2.64
C GLN A 48 -14.27 -4.78 1.65
N ILE A 49 -14.14 -5.02 0.34
CA ILE A 49 -14.62 -4.11 -0.70
C ILE A 49 -16.13 -3.92 -0.58
N GLY A 50 -16.89 -5.00 -0.40
CA GLY A 50 -18.35 -4.93 -0.22
C GLY A 50 -18.74 -4.08 0.99
N GLN A 51 -18.04 -4.23 2.11
CA GLN A 51 -18.28 -3.42 3.30
C GLN A 51 -17.98 -1.94 3.06
N LEU A 52 -16.85 -1.62 2.42
CA LEU A 52 -16.49 -0.24 2.09
C LEU A 52 -17.55 0.41 1.20
N LEU A 53 -17.99 -0.27 0.14
CA LEU A 53 -19.04 0.23 -0.73
C LEU A 53 -20.36 0.45 0.02
N ALA A 54 -20.75 -0.47 0.90
CA ALA A 54 -21.97 -0.35 1.70
C ALA A 54 -21.98 0.90 2.60
N TYR A 55 -20.82 1.28 3.16
CA TYR A 55 -20.67 2.55 3.91
C TYR A 55 -20.93 3.78 3.05
N PHE A 56 -20.58 3.75 1.77
CA PHE A 56 -20.76 4.89 0.85
C PHE A 56 -22.10 4.87 0.09
N SER A 57 -22.75 3.72 -0.04
CA SER A 57 -24.04 3.58 -0.74
C SER A 57 -25.26 3.70 0.17
N GLY A 58 -25.07 3.94 1.48
CA GLY A 58 -26.16 4.09 2.45
C GLY A 58 -27.00 2.81 2.65
N THR A 59 -26.41 1.65 2.36
CA THR A 59 -27.10 0.34 2.36
C THR A 59 -26.78 -0.47 3.63
N LEU A 60 -26.39 0.22 4.70
CA LEU A 60 -26.10 -0.35 6.02
C LEU A 60 -27.23 -0.06 7.00
#